data_AF-A0AB39QBW2-F1
#
_entry.id   AF-A0AB39QBW2-F1
#
_cell.length_a   1.000
_cell.length_b   1.000
_cell.length_c   1.000
_cell.angle_alpha   90.00
_cell.angle_beta   90.00
_cell.angle_gamma   90.00
#
_symmetry.space_group_name_H-M   'P 1'
#
loop_
_entity.id
_entity.type
_entity.pdbx_description
1 polymer ?
#
loop_
_entity_poly.entity_id
_entity_poly.type
_entity_poly.pdbx_seq_one_letter_code
_entity_poly.pdbx_strand_id
1 'polypeptide(L)' 'MLMAEAALAGAVAVALFVREFPSLRREMRIWRMAGGLRAGRRYP' A
#
# COMPACT_ATOMS: atom_id res chain seq x y z
N MET A 1 25.78 16.48 -9.54
CA MET A 1 24.59 16.18 -10.36
C MET A 1 23.91 14.89 -9.91
N LEU A 2 24.61 13.74 -9.85
CA LEU A 2 24.02 12.44 -9.49
C LEU A 2 23.27 12.39 -8.14
N MET A 3 23.81 13.04 -7.10
CA MET A 3 23.19 13.04 -5.76
C MET A 3 21.87 13.79 -5.71
N ALA A 4 21.70 14.83 -6.54
CA ALA A 4 20.46 15.58 -6.62
C ALA A 4 19.36 14.74 -7.28
N GLU A 5 19.70 13.99 -8.34
CA GLU A 5 18.77 13.06 -9.00
C GLU A 5 18.39 11.90 -8.08
N ALA A 6 19.35 11.33 -7.34
CA ALA A 6 19.08 10.28 -6.37
C ALA A 6 18.17 10.78 -5.24
N ALA A 7 18.40 11.99 -4.73
CA ALA A 7 17.56 12.60 -3.71
C ALA A 7 16.13 12.86 -4.24
N LEU A 8 16.01 13.34 -5.48
CA LEU A 8 14.71 13.63 -6.10
C LEU A 8 13.93 12.34 -6.39
N ALA A 9 14.59 11.32 -6.93
CA ALA A 9 14.01 10.00 -7.13
C ALA A 9 13.59 9.35 -5.81
N GLY A 10 14.43 9.43 -4.78
CA GLY A 10 14.12 8.94 -3.43
C GLY A 10 12.93 9.66 -2.80
N ALA A 11 12.87 10.99 -2.91
CA ALA A 11 11.77 11.79 -2.38
C ALA A 11 10.44 11.45 -3.08
N VAL A 12 10.45 11.27 -4.40
CA VAL A 12 9.26 10.84 -5.16
C VAL A 12 8.82 9.44 -4.75
N ALA A 13 9.75 8.50 -4.61
CA ALA A 13 9.44 7.14 -4.17
C ALA A 13 8.80 7.13 -2.76
N VAL A 14 9.35 7.90 -1.82
CA VAL A 14 8.79 8.02 -0.46
C VAL A 14 7.43 8.71 -0.47
N ALA A 15 7.25 9.78 -1.26
CA ALA A 15 5.98 10.46 -1.38
C ALA A 15 4.89 9.55 -1.94
N LEU A 16 5.21 8.76 -2.97
CA LEU A 16 4.31 7.74 -3.51
C LEU A 16 4.02 6.66 -2.47
N PHE A 17 5.03 6.17 -1.77
CA PHE A 17 4.84 5.19 -0.71
C PHE A 17 3.90 5.72 0.36
N VAL A 18 4.10 6.93 0.88
CA VAL A 18 3.23 7.56 1.89
C VAL A 18 1.81 7.79 1.35
N ARG A 19 1.64 8.08 0.06
CA ARG A 19 0.32 8.27 -0.57
C ARG A 19 -0.42 6.96 -0.83
N GLU A 20 0.29 5.92 -1.25
CA GLU A 20 -0.28 4.60 -1.55
C GLU A 20 -0.48 3.75 -0.30
N PHE A 21 0.32 3.95 0.75
CA PHE A 21 0.20 3.25 2.02
C PHE A 21 -1.20 3.35 2.64
N PRO A 22 -1.87 4.52 2.75
CA PRO A 22 -3.24 4.58 3.26
C PRO A 22 -4.25 3.87 2.35
N SER A 23 -4.03 3.83 1.03
CA SER A 23 -4.86 3.09 0.09
C SER A 23 -4.72 1.58 0.30
N LEU A 24 -3.49 1.07 0.34
CA LEU A 24 -3.17 -0.33 0.64
C LEU A 24 -3.63 -0.74 2.04
N ARG A 25 -3.48 0.13 3.04
CA ARG A 25 -3.99 -0.11 4.39
C ARG A 25 -5.50 -0.16 4.44
N ARG A 26 -6.19 0.67 3.66
CA ARG A 26 -7.65 0.64 3.54
C ARG A 26 -8.09 -0.67 2.89
N GLU A 27 -7.45 -1.08 1.80
CA GLU A 27 -7.73 -2.35 1.13
C GLU A 27 -7.47 -3.54 2.06
N MET A 28 -6.32 -3.58 2.75
CA MET A 28 -6.02 -4.62 3.75
C MET A 28 -6.99 -4.60 4.94
N ARG A 29 -7.48 -3.43 5.35
CA ARG A 29 -8.47 -3.31 6.44
C ARG A 29 -9.83 -3.85 5.98
N ILE A 30 -10.26 -3.50 4.76
CA ILE A 30 -11.48 -4.04 4.15
C ILE A 30 -11.33 -5.56 4.00
N TRP A 31 -10.20 -6.03 3.48
CA TRP A 31 -9.89 -7.45 3.36
C TRP A 31 -9.94 -8.16 4.71
N ARG A 32 -9.41 -7.56 5.79
CA ARG A 32 -9.56 -8.09 7.15
C ARG A 32 -11.01 -8.08 7.64
N MET A 33 -11.76 -7.01 7.41
CA MET A 33 -13.18 -6.94 7.81
C MET A 33 -14.05 -7.93 7.05
N ALA A 34 -13.75 -8.17 5.77
CA ALA A 34 -14.42 -9.15 4.94
C ALA A 34 -14.11 -10.60 5.34
N GLY A 35 -13.06 -10.84 6.16
CA GLY A 35 -12.66 -12.17 6.64
C GLY A 35 -11.41 -12.76 5.95
N GLY A 36 -10.72 -11.97 5.13
CA GLY A 36 -9.48 -12.34 4.43
C GLY A 36 -9.62 -13.61 3.59
N LEU A 37 -8.56 -14.42 3.51
CA LEU A 37 -8.56 -15.74 2.86
C LEU A 37 -9.57 -16.75 3.45
N ARG A 38 -10.17 -16.45 4.61
CA ARG A 38 -11.22 -17.27 5.24
C ARG A 38 -12.64 -16.76 4.94
N ALA A 39 -12.80 -15.59 4.33
CA ALA A 39 -14.09 -15.03 3.92
C ALA A 39 -14.82 -15.95 2.91
N GLY A 40 -14.08 -16.42 1.90
CA GLY A 40 -14.59 -17.32 0.86
C GLY A 40 -14.85 -18.75 1.36
N ARG A 41 -14.60 -19.05 2.64
CA ARG A 41 -14.87 -20.36 3.25
C ARG A 41 -16.25 -20.43 3.94
N ARG A 42 -16.98 -19.31 3.98
CA ARG A 42 -18.28 -19.20 4.66
C ARG A 42 -19.49 -19.17 3.70
N TYR A 43 -19.25 -19.42 2.41
CA TYR A 43 -20.31 -19.77 1.45
C TYR A 43 -19.92 -21.09 0.75
N PRO A 44 -20.72 -22.17 0.88
CA PRO A 44 -20.66 -23.33 0.00
C PRO A 44 -21.15 -23.01 -1.41
#